data_AF-A0A248K0Q8-F1
#
_entry.id   AF-A0A248K0Q8-F1
#
_cell.length_a   1.000
_cell.length_b   1.000
_cell.length_c   1.000
_cell.angle_alpha   90.00
_cell.angle_beta   90.00
_cell.angle_gamma   90.00
#
_symmetry.space_group_name_H-M   'P 1'
#
loop_
_entity.id
_entity.type
_entity.pdbx_description
1 polymer ?
#
loop_
_entity_poly.entity_id
_entity_poly.type
_entity_poly.pdbx_seq_one_letter_code
_entity_poly.pdbx_strand_id
1 'polypeptide(L)'
;MRPGERKYMTREKLAFVAKHNLLVTCSDPGSAPLRDIVSGNNDTDALLNSKYQAGPGWDACTGWGAPDEVKLLKALQTPAA
;
A
#
# COMPACT_ATOMS: atom_id res chain seq x y z
N MET A 1 6.26 10.55 22.62
CA MET A 1 6.38 11.44 21.43
C MET A 1 5.67 12.74 21.72
N ARG A 2 6.23 13.89 21.29
CA ARG A 2 5.61 15.22 21.41
C ARG A 2 4.84 15.55 20.12
N PRO A 3 3.70 16.25 20.17
CA PRO A 3 2.94 16.63 18.97
C PRO A 3 3.75 17.62 18.11
N GLY A 4 3.93 17.34 16.81
CA GLY A 4 4.41 18.33 15.83
C GLY A 4 5.54 17.90 14.88
N GLU A 5 6.30 16.84 15.16
CA GLU A 5 7.38 16.39 14.26
C GLU A 5 6.88 15.28 13.30
N ARG A 6 6.21 15.64 12.20
CA ARG A 6 6.13 14.72 11.05
C ARG A 6 7.49 14.72 10.34
N LYS A 7 8.42 13.90 10.85
CA LYS A 7 9.66 13.59 10.15
C LYS A 7 9.30 12.76 8.93
N TYR A 8 9.17 13.40 7.77
CA TYR A 8 9.12 12.68 6.51
C TYR A 8 10.37 11.79 6.44
N MET A 9 10.13 10.48 6.33
CA MET A 9 11.18 9.49 6.21
C MET A 9 11.96 9.80 4.93
N THR A 10 13.27 10.07 5.05
CA THR A 10 14.12 10.34 3.89
C THR A 10 14.07 9.14 2.94
N ARG A 11 14.20 9.39 1.62
CA ARG A 11 14.08 8.36 0.56
C ARG A 11 14.93 7.11 0.84
N GLU A 12 16.10 7.30 1.45
CA GLU A 12 17.04 6.25 1.84
C GLU A 12 16.49 5.34 2.95
N LYS A 13 15.75 5.89 3.92
CA LYS A 13 15.13 5.11 4.99
C LYS A 13 13.86 4.39 4.50
N LEU A 14 13.18 4.92 3.49
CA LEU A 14 12.12 4.21 2.78
C LEU A 14 12.65 2.95 2.09
N ALA A 15 13.83 3.05 1.45
CA ALA A 15 14.49 1.93 0.76
C ALA A 15 14.98 0.81 1.71
N PHE A 16 15.22 1.10 2.99
CA PHE A 16 15.60 0.09 3.98
C PHE A 16 14.40 -0.73 4.47
N VAL A 17 13.27 -0.08 4.76
CA VAL A 17 12.01 -0.78 5.12
C VAL A 17 11.50 -1.61 3.93
N ALA A 18 11.66 -1.08 2.72
CA ALA A 18 11.39 -1.73 1.45
C ALA A 18 12.10 -3.06 1.21
N LYS A 19 13.32 -3.25 1.76
CA LYS A 19 14.17 -4.41 1.45
C LYS A 19 13.72 -5.70 2.14
N HIS A 20 12.90 -5.60 3.20
CA HIS A 20 12.33 -6.73 3.93
C HIS A 20 10.80 -6.77 3.91
N ASN A 21 10.16 -5.69 3.44
CA ASN A 21 8.73 -5.55 3.31
C ASN A 21 8.43 -5.18 1.85
N LEU A 22 8.56 -6.18 0.98
CA LEU A 22 8.39 -6.17 -0.48
C LEU A 22 7.61 -4.94 -0.97
N LEU A 23 8.34 -3.94 -1.47
CA LEU A 23 7.77 -2.75 -2.10
C LEU A 23 6.81 -3.17 -3.21
N VAL A 24 5.52 -3.03 -2.95
CA VAL A 24 4.56 -2.74 -4.00
C VAL A 24 4.20 -1.28 -3.88
N THR A 25 5.14 -0.40 -4.22
CA THR A 25 4.78 0.98 -4.55
C THR A 25 4.39 0.98 -6.02
N CYS A 26 3.10 0.90 -6.30
CA CYS A 26 2.57 1.02 -7.66
C CYS A 26 2.71 2.48 -8.13
N SER A 27 3.77 2.78 -8.89
CA SER A 27 3.83 4.00 -9.70
C SER A 27 3.01 3.88 -10.99
N ASP A 28 2.65 2.65 -11.38
CA ASP A 28 1.88 2.34 -12.59
C ASP A 28 0.66 1.46 -12.26
N PRO A 29 -0.58 1.96 -12.41
CA PRO A 29 -1.79 1.20 -12.05
C PRO A 29 -2.06 -0.04 -12.93
N GLY A 30 -1.33 -0.21 -14.05
CA GLY A 30 -1.50 -1.34 -14.97
C GLY A 30 -0.56 -2.53 -14.77
N SER A 31 0.64 -2.32 -14.21
CA SER A 31 1.70 -3.32 -14.09
C SER A 31 1.95 -3.79 -12.66
N ALA A 32 1.27 -3.20 -11.67
CA ALA A 32 1.43 -3.54 -10.27
C ALA A 32 0.99 -4.99 -9.96
N PRO A 33 1.71 -5.70 -9.08
CA PRO A 33 1.32 -7.04 -8.60
C PRO A 33 0.11 -7.03 -7.66
N LEU A 34 -0.39 -5.84 -7.31
CA LEU A 34 -1.59 -5.66 -6.49
C LEU A 34 -2.56 -4.75 -7.27
N ARG A 35 -3.81 -5.17 -7.37
CA ARG A 35 -4.94 -4.42 -7.89
C ARG A 35 -5.51 -3.53 -6.79
N ASP A 36 -5.37 -2.23 -7.01
CA ASP A 36 -5.90 -1.19 -6.14
C ASP A 36 -7.44 -1.27 -6.01
N ILE A 37 -7.95 -1.12 -4.78
CA ILE A 37 -9.38 -1.10 -4.48
C ILE A 37 -9.73 0.33 -4.07
N VAL A 38 -10.43 1.04 -4.95
CA VAL A 38 -10.64 2.50 -4.80
C VAL A 38 -12.03 2.88 -4.31
N SER A 39 -12.83 1.91 -3.87
CA SER A 39 -14.23 2.14 -3.49
C SER A 39 -14.68 1.25 -2.34
N GLY A 40 -15.38 1.85 -1.37
CA GLY A 40 -15.86 1.18 -0.16
C GLY A 40 -15.31 1.84 1.10
N ASN A 41 -15.73 1.33 2.25
CA ASN A 41 -15.19 1.68 3.56
C ASN A 41 -15.24 0.43 4.46
N ASN A 42 -14.50 0.44 5.57
CA ASN A 42 -14.47 -0.65 6.54
C ASN A 42 -15.28 -0.33 7.81
N ASP A 43 -16.26 0.57 7.72
CA ASP A 43 -17.14 0.91 8.83
C ASP A 43 -18.26 -0.15 8.93
N THR A 44 -18.13 -1.04 9.92
CA THR A 44 -19.03 -2.19 10.08
C THR A 44 -20.16 -1.96 11.08
N ASP A 45 -20.02 -0.95 11.95
CA ASP A 45 -20.98 -0.62 13.00
C ASP A 45 -21.61 0.77 12.83
N ALA A 46 -21.20 1.52 11.79
CA ALA A 46 -21.64 2.87 11.48
C ALA A 46 -21.32 3.90 12.59
N LEU A 47 -20.43 3.57 13.53
CA LEU A 47 -20.06 4.47 14.64
C LEU A 47 -18.98 5.48 14.23
N LEU A 48 -18.29 5.23 13.12
CA LEU A 48 -17.16 6.04 12.67
C LEU A 48 -17.47 6.87 11.42
N ASN A 49 -18.72 6.90 10.94
CA ASN A 49 -19.14 7.66 9.77
C ASN A 49 -18.22 7.46 8.56
N SER A 50 -17.87 6.20 8.27
CA SER A 50 -16.96 5.84 7.16
C SER A 50 -15.59 6.54 7.24
N LYS A 51 -15.03 6.64 8.46
CA LYS A 51 -13.76 7.35 8.73
C LYS A 51 -12.60 6.90 7.84
N TYR A 52 -12.53 5.62 7.52
CA TYR A 52 -11.56 5.09 6.57
C TYR A 52 -12.29 4.71 5.29
N GLN A 53 -11.89 5.34 4.20
CA GLN A 53 -12.42 5.12 2.86
C GLN A 53 -11.33 4.47 2.03
N ALA A 54 -11.74 3.52 1.18
CA ALA A 54 -10.86 2.98 0.16
C ALA A 54 -10.58 4.07 -0.88
N GLY A 55 -9.37 4.08 -1.45
CA GLY A 55 -8.96 5.15 -2.36
C GLY A 55 -7.60 4.87 -3.00
N PRO A 56 -7.18 5.69 -3.99
CA PRO A 56 -5.98 5.40 -4.77
C PRO A 56 -4.72 5.18 -3.93
N GLY A 57 -4.04 4.06 -4.15
CA GLY A 57 -2.79 3.69 -3.49
C GLY A 57 -2.99 2.92 -2.19
N TRP A 58 -2.20 3.23 -1.16
CA TRP A 58 -2.36 2.58 0.13
C TRP A 58 -3.51 3.21 0.90
N ASP A 59 -4.44 2.40 1.38
CA ASP A 59 -5.50 2.83 2.28
C ASP A 59 -5.67 1.89 3.49
N ALA A 60 -6.38 2.36 4.51
CA ALA A 60 -6.59 1.60 5.74
C ALA A 60 -7.71 0.54 5.65
N CYS A 61 -8.43 0.48 4.52
CA CYS A 61 -9.47 -0.50 4.25
C CYS A 61 -8.88 -1.76 3.60
N THR A 62 -7.92 -1.59 2.68
CA THR A 62 -7.46 -2.64 1.76
C THR A 62 -5.93 -2.70 1.60
N GLY A 63 -5.19 -1.84 2.30
CA GLY A 63 -3.75 -1.74 2.13
C GLY A 63 -3.43 -1.26 0.72
N TRP A 64 -2.55 -1.98 0.00
CA TRP A 64 -2.24 -1.72 -1.42
C TRP A 64 -3.22 -2.42 -2.39
N GLY A 65 -4.29 -3.04 -1.88
CA GLY A 65 -5.28 -3.77 -2.67
C GLY A 65 -5.06 -5.28 -2.72
N ALA A 66 -5.65 -5.93 -3.73
CA ALA A 66 -5.70 -7.39 -3.87
C ALA A 66 -4.61 -7.92 -4.79
N PRO A 67 -3.95 -9.06 -4.50
CA PRO A 67 -2.92 -9.60 -5.36
C PRO A 67 -3.43 -9.99 -6.75
N ASP A 68 -2.67 -9.61 -7.78
CA ASP A 68 -2.73 -10.16 -9.12
C ASP A 68 -1.69 -11.30 -9.19
N GLU A 69 -2.19 -12.53 -9.13
CA GLU A 69 -1.38 -13.74 -8.98
C GLU A 69 -0.28 -13.89 -10.04
N VAL A 70 -0.56 -13.58 -11.29
CA VAL A 70 0.40 -13.69 -12.40
C VAL A 70 1.49 -12.65 -12.27
N LYS A 71 1.11 -11.40 -11.99
CA LYS A 71 2.06 -10.29 -11.85
C LYS A 71 2.89 -10.42 -10.58
N LEU A 72 2.29 -10.87 -9.48
CA LEU A 72 2.97 -11.12 -8.22
C LEU A 72 4.00 -12.24 -8.37
N LEU A 73 3.61 -13.37 -8.96
CA LEU A 73 4.53 -14.48 -9.19
C LEU A 73 5.72 -14.04 -10.06
N LYS A 74 5.45 -13.31 -11.14
CA LYS A 74 6.51 -12.75 -12.01
C LYS A 74 7.46 -11.82 -11.24
N ALA A 75 6.91 -10.96 -10.37
CA ALA A 75 7.71 -10.06 -9.54
C ALA A 75 8.58 -10.83 -8.53
N LEU A 76 8.06 -11.91 -7.94
CA LEU A 76 8.79 -12.75 -6.98
C LEU A 76 9.85 -13.65 -7.63
N GLN A 77 9.64 -14.05 -8.88
CA GLN A 77 10.60 -14.84 -9.65
C GLN A 77 11.71 -14.00 -10.28
N THR A 78 11.51 -12.69 -10.37
CA THR A 78 12.55 -11.77 -10.85
C THR A 78 13.55 -11.54 -9.71
N PRO A 79 14.82 -11.97 -9.85
CA PRO A 79 15.82 -11.69 -8.84
C PRO A 79 15.92 -10.17 -8.63
N ALA A 80 15.96 -9.73 -7.37
CA ALA A 80 16.23 -8.34 -7.07
C ALA A 80 17.61 -7.97 -7.64
N ALA A 81 17.65 -6.97 -8.52
CA ALA A 81 18.88 -6.43 -9.10
C ALA A 81 19.77 -5.76 -8.04
#